data_AF-A0A1C5BUP8-F1
#
_entry.id   AF-A0A1C5BUP8-F1
#
_cell.length_a   1.000
_cell.length_b   1.000
_cell.length_c   1.000
_cell.angle_alpha   90.00
_cell.angle_beta   90.00
_cell.angle_gamma   90.00
#
_symmetry.space_group_name_H-M   'P 1'
#
loop_
_entity.id
_entity.type
_entity.pdbx_description
1 polymer ?
#
loop_
_entity_poly.entity_id
_entity_poly.type
_entity_poly.pdbx_seq_one_letter_code
_entity_poly.pdbx_strand_id
1 'polypeptide(L)'
;MVRDDLRTWLYVRQEVDWRDAREVTGPIRGRRDGILAAAASRDKPGETTRGDGLRAAWQQARTDATAGEPLGFRLLQEWQKLVLGLPEVPFRTLPAFAKEGRERYGLSAETPLLFDACLAESGTPHLPLTARAARLYLDVCFFHPFDDGNGRAALLALGFVLAQEDILLDEVGPIQIRRYADDPVGALSLARIVHTLAVAAERRNRRFEGG
;
A
#
# COMPACT_ATOMS: atom_id res chain seq x y z
N MET A 1 -3.57 15.46 25.94
CA MET A 1 -3.31 14.05 25.55
C MET A 1 -3.15 14.04 24.03
N VAL A 2 -2.03 13.54 23.50
CA VAL A 2 -1.83 13.45 22.04
C VAL A 2 -2.81 12.41 21.49
N ARG A 3 -3.54 12.74 20.43
CA ARG A 3 -4.47 11.83 19.75
C ARG A 3 -3.71 10.62 19.19
N ASP A 4 -4.30 9.44 19.31
CA ASP A 4 -3.74 8.21 18.73
C ASP A 4 -4.40 7.96 17.37
N ASP A 5 -3.65 8.18 16.30
CA ASP A 5 -4.13 8.06 14.93
C ASP A 5 -4.30 6.60 14.50
N LEU A 6 -3.55 5.65 15.08
CA LEU A 6 -3.82 4.24 14.87
C LEU A 6 -5.18 3.88 15.44
N ARG A 7 -5.47 4.28 16.69
CA ARG A 7 -6.78 4.03 17.29
C ARG A 7 -7.91 4.72 16.52
N THR A 8 -7.68 5.95 16.07
CA THR A 8 -8.66 6.69 15.26
C THR A 8 -8.92 5.97 13.94
N TRP A 9 -7.87 5.52 13.25
CA TRP A 9 -7.99 4.77 12.01
C TRP A 9 -8.72 3.44 12.20
N LEU A 10 -8.42 2.68 13.25
CA LEU A 10 -9.10 1.41 13.54
C LEU A 10 -10.61 1.58 13.74
N TYR A 11 -11.04 2.73 14.27
CA TYR A 11 -12.46 3.09 14.33
C TYR A 11 -12.99 3.47 12.94
N VAL A 12 -12.35 4.44 12.28
CA VAL A 12 -12.81 4.99 10.99
C VAL A 12 -12.86 3.93 9.89
N ARG A 13 -11.91 3.00 9.83
CA ARG A 13 -11.88 1.94 8.80
C ARG A 13 -13.12 1.03 8.85
N GLN A 14 -13.84 0.98 9.97
CA GLN A 14 -15.09 0.22 10.13
C GLN A 14 -16.32 1.01 9.69
N GLU A 15 -16.27 2.34 9.79
CA GLU A 15 -17.38 3.24 9.42
C GLU A 15 -17.43 3.57 7.92
N VAL A 16 -16.31 3.40 7.22
CA VAL A 16 -16.26 3.64 5.78
C VAL A 16 -17.10 2.58 5.04
N ASP A 17 -18.04 3.04 4.21
CA ASP A 17 -18.77 2.17 3.30
C ASP A 17 -17.89 1.75 2.10
N TRP A 18 -17.02 0.78 2.34
CA TRP A 18 -16.11 0.24 1.34
C TRP A 18 -16.82 -0.40 0.15
N ARG A 19 -18.11 -0.72 0.25
CA ARG A 19 -18.91 -1.28 -0.85
C ARG A 19 -19.29 -0.24 -1.89
N ASP A 20 -19.25 1.04 -1.56
CA ASP A 20 -19.45 2.14 -2.53
C ASP A 20 -18.25 2.32 -3.47
N ALA A 21 -17.10 1.69 -3.17
CA ALA A 21 -15.97 1.68 -4.08
C ALA A 21 -16.32 0.97 -5.39
N ARG A 22 -15.76 1.46 -6.51
CA ARG A 22 -15.98 0.86 -7.81
C ARG A 22 -15.05 -0.31 -8.03
N GLU A 23 -15.62 -1.42 -8.50
CA GLU A 23 -14.84 -2.60 -8.86
C GLU A 23 -13.93 -2.33 -10.06
N VAL A 24 -12.85 -3.09 -10.14
CA VAL A 24 -12.05 -3.24 -11.36
C VAL A 24 -11.66 -4.70 -11.53
N THR A 25 -11.71 -5.19 -12.76
CA THR A 25 -11.38 -6.58 -13.09
C THR A 25 -10.23 -6.59 -14.08
N GLY A 26 -9.23 -7.42 -13.80
CA GLY A 26 -8.09 -7.61 -14.68
C GLY A 26 -8.40 -8.48 -15.91
N PRO A 27 -7.40 -8.67 -16.79
CA PRO A 27 -6.06 -8.10 -16.69
C PRO A 27 -6.04 -6.63 -17.13
N ILE A 28 -5.31 -5.78 -16.39
CA ILE A 28 -5.04 -4.39 -16.79
C ILE A 28 -3.54 -4.17 -16.65
N ARG A 29 -2.85 -3.99 -17.76
CA ARG A 29 -1.38 -3.83 -17.74
C ARG A 29 -0.97 -2.45 -18.18
N GLY A 30 -0.71 -1.53 -17.27
CA GLY A 30 -0.15 -0.24 -17.64
C GLY A 30 1.01 -0.34 -18.64
N ARG A 31 1.09 0.61 -19.58
CA ARG A 31 2.21 0.79 -20.51
C ARG A 31 3.55 0.91 -19.77
N ARG A 32 3.52 1.41 -18.53
CA ARG A 32 4.67 1.46 -17.64
C ARG A 32 4.31 0.91 -16.27
N ASP A 33 5.33 0.49 -15.52
CA ASP A 33 5.16 0.09 -14.14
C ASP A 33 5.27 1.33 -13.24
N GLY A 34 4.15 1.77 -12.67
CA GLY A 34 4.07 2.95 -11.83
C GLY A 34 4.90 2.85 -10.55
N ILE A 35 5.09 1.65 -9.99
CA ILE A 35 5.93 1.45 -8.80
C ILE A 35 7.40 1.55 -9.16
N LEU A 36 7.83 0.96 -10.29
CA LEU A 36 9.19 1.16 -10.80
C LEU A 36 9.48 2.62 -11.15
N ALA A 37 8.52 3.32 -11.75
CA ALA A 37 8.64 4.76 -12.03
C ALA A 37 8.76 5.57 -10.72
N ALA A 38 8.00 5.22 -9.69
CA ALA A 38 8.11 5.85 -8.37
C ALA A 38 9.47 5.54 -7.70
N ALA A 39 10.02 4.34 -7.87
CA ALA A 39 11.37 4.01 -7.41
C ALA A 39 12.43 4.88 -8.11
N ALA A 40 12.35 5.01 -9.44
CA ALA A 40 13.29 5.84 -10.21
C ALA A 40 13.26 7.32 -9.80
N SER A 41 12.07 7.89 -9.49
CA SER A 41 11.96 9.28 -9.03
C SER A 41 12.60 9.56 -7.67
N ARG A 42 12.95 8.51 -6.91
CA ARG A 42 13.57 8.61 -5.58
C ARG A 42 15.09 8.52 -5.63
N ASP A 43 15.65 8.13 -6.77
CA ASP A 43 17.08 8.14 -7.00
C ASP A 43 17.52 9.61 -7.13
N LYS A 44 18.44 10.06 -6.25
CA LYS A 44 19.09 11.36 -6.45
C LYS A 44 20.12 11.21 -7.57
N PRO A 45 20.47 12.29 -8.30
CA PRO A 45 21.60 12.25 -9.22
C PRO A 45 22.86 11.73 -8.50
N GLY A 46 23.33 10.54 -8.88
CA GLY A 46 24.50 9.88 -8.30
C GLY A 46 24.25 8.92 -7.12
N GLU A 47 23.01 8.76 -6.63
CA GLU A 47 22.64 7.77 -5.59
C GLU A 47 21.49 6.88 -6.10
N THR A 48 21.79 5.65 -6.54
CA THR A 48 20.78 4.68 -7.05
C THR A 48 20.24 3.74 -5.97
N THR A 49 20.87 3.70 -4.80
CA THR A 49 20.65 2.64 -3.81
C THR A 49 19.25 2.63 -3.20
N ARG A 50 18.59 3.80 -3.09
CA ARG A 50 17.23 3.90 -2.54
C ARG A 50 16.16 3.37 -3.51
N GLY A 51 16.32 3.58 -4.81
CA GLY A 51 15.45 3.00 -5.83
C GLY A 51 15.69 1.50 -5.99
N ASP A 52 16.94 1.04 -5.89
CA ASP A 52 17.29 -0.38 -6.07
C ASP A 52 16.57 -1.29 -5.07
N GLY A 53 16.55 -0.92 -3.79
CA GLY A 53 15.82 -1.68 -2.76
C GLY A 53 14.31 -1.78 -3.05
N LEU A 54 13.68 -0.68 -3.48
CA LEU A 54 12.25 -0.69 -3.83
C LEU A 54 11.98 -1.49 -5.12
N ARG A 55 12.88 -1.44 -6.11
CA ARG A 55 12.77 -2.27 -7.33
C ARG A 55 12.85 -3.75 -7.00
N ALA A 56 13.83 -4.17 -6.20
CA ALA A 56 14.00 -5.56 -5.77
C ALA A 56 12.80 -6.04 -4.94
N ALA A 57 12.35 -5.22 -3.98
CA ALA A 57 11.17 -5.53 -3.17
C ALA A 57 9.91 -5.66 -4.02
N TRP A 58 9.72 -4.80 -5.03
CA TRP A 58 8.58 -4.88 -5.92
C TRP A 58 8.61 -6.14 -6.80
N GLN A 59 9.78 -6.53 -7.31
CA GLN A 59 9.94 -7.78 -8.04
C GLN A 59 9.59 -9.00 -7.17
N GLN A 60 10.03 -9.00 -5.91
CA GLN A 60 9.68 -10.07 -4.96
C GLN A 60 8.17 -10.08 -4.68
N ALA A 61 7.58 -8.93 -4.36
CA ALA A 61 6.14 -8.82 -4.11
C ALA A 61 5.30 -9.31 -5.29
N ARG A 62 5.70 -9.05 -6.54
CA ARG A 62 5.02 -9.59 -7.72
C ARG A 62 5.15 -11.10 -7.85
N THR A 63 6.31 -11.66 -7.52
CA THR A 63 6.53 -13.11 -7.48
C THR A 63 5.60 -13.76 -6.46
N ASP A 64 5.54 -13.20 -5.26
CA ASP A 64 4.68 -13.70 -4.17
C ASP A 64 3.19 -13.58 -4.52
N ALA A 65 2.80 -12.47 -5.18
CA ALA A 65 1.42 -12.28 -5.65
C ALA A 65 1.04 -13.34 -6.70
N THR A 66 1.94 -13.62 -7.65
CA THR A 66 1.74 -14.65 -8.68
C THR A 66 1.67 -16.05 -8.09
N ALA A 67 2.42 -16.30 -7.02
CA ALA A 67 2.39 -17.56 -6.27
C ALA A 67 1.11 -17.72 -5.41
N GLY A 68 0.30 -16.68 -5.27
CA GLY A 68 -0.91 -16.70 -4.45
C GLY A 68 -0.63 -16.71 -2.94
N GLU A 69 0.53 -16.19 -2.52
CA GLU A 69 0.88 -16.13 -1.10
C GLU A 69 -0.17 -15.31 -0.33
N PRO A 70 -0.56 -15.73 0.89
CA PRO A 70 -1.40 -14.90 1.75
C PRO A 70 -0.58 -13.71 2.27
N LEU A 71 -1.16 -12.51 2.20
CA LEU A 71 -0.51 -11.32 2.75
C LEU A 71 -0.56 -11.36 4.29
N GLY A 72 0.61 -11.29 4.90
CA GLY A 72 0.78 -11.12 6.34
C GLY A 72 2.06 -10.34 6.64
N PHE A 73 2.30 -10.02 7.90
CA PHE A 73 3.41 -9.16 8.31
C PHE A 73 4.77 -9.76 7.94
N ARG A 74 4.91 -11.09 8.03
CA ARG A 74 6.13 -11.80 7.58
C ARG A 74 6.49 -11.44 6.14
N LEU A 75 5.52 -11.39 5.23
CA LEU A 75 5.77 -11.09 3.83
C LEU A 75 6.17 -9.63 3.64
N LEU A 76 5.48 -8.71 4.34
CA LEU A 76 5.88 -7.30 4.38
C LEU A 76 7.30 -7.11 4.94
N GLN A 77 7.70 -7.87 5.95
CA GLN A 77 9.06 -7.84 6.49
C GLN A 77 10.10 -8.23 5.46
N GLU A 78 9.88 -9.31 4.69
CA GLU A 78 10.83 -9.73 3.65
C GLU A 78 11.01 -8.66 2.57
N TRP A 79 9.92 -8.03 2.14
CA TRP A 79 10.01 -6.90 1.22
C TRP A 79 10.71 -5.71 1.84
N GLN A 80 10.46 -5.43 3.12
CA GLN A 80 11.05 -4.30 3.81
C GLN A 80 12.56 -4.45 4.06
N LYS A 81 13.04 -5.67 4.28
CA LYS A 81 14.49 -5.98 4.29
C LYS A 81 15.16 -5.53 3.00
N LEU A 82 14.54 -5.82 1.85
CA LEU A 82 15.03 -5.38 0.54
C LEU A 82 14.95 -3.85 0.38
N VAL A 83 13.85 -3.23 0.80
CA VAL A 83 13.67 -1.76 0.75
C VAL A 83 14.73 -1.02 1.57
N LEU A 84 15.08 -1.53 2.75
CA LEU A 84 15.99 -0.88 3.68
C LEU A 84 17.44 -1.36 3.53
N GLY A 85 17.69 -2.46 2.82
CA GLY A 85 19.00 -3.09 2.75
C GLY A 85 19.46 -3.65 4.11
N LEU A 86 18.51 -4.09 4.93
CA LEU A 86 18.77 -4.58 6.30
C LEU A 86 18.53 -6.10 6.37
N PRO A 87 19.32 -6.84 7.16
CA PRO A 87 19.13 -8.29 7.33
C PRO A 87 17.83 -8.62 8.07
N GLU A 88 17.40 -7.74 8.98
CA GLU A 88 16.19 -7.91 9.78
C GLU A 88 15.47 -6.57 9.92
N VAL A 89 14.13 -6.63 9.90
CA VAL A 89 13.26 -5.47 10.10
C VAL A 89 12.09 -5.90 11.00
N PRO A 90 12.22 -5.79 12.33
CA PRO A 90 11.17 -6.20 13.24
C PRO A 90 9.97 -5.25 13.20
N PHE A 91 8.87 -5.66 13.85
CA PHE A 91 7.82 -4.69 14.21
C PHE A 91 8.41 -3.68 15.20
N ARG A 92 8.08 -2.39 15.03
CA ARG A 92 8.55 -1.33 15.92
C ARG A 92 8.23 -1.64 17.39
N THR A 93 9.12 -1.26 18.29
CA THR A 93 9.01 -1.52 19.73
C THR A 93 8.54 -0.30 20.53
N LEU A 94 8.44 0.86 19.88
CA LEU A 94 8.00 2.12 20.48
C LEU A 94 6.83 2.74 19.68
N PRO A 95 6.04 3.64 20.29
CA PRO A 95 5.12 4.49 19.54
C PRO A 95 5.85 5.24 18.42
N ALA A 96 5.24 5.27 17.24
CA ALA A 96 5.77 6.03 16.11
C ALA A 96 5.11 7.41 16.03
N PHE A 97 5.84 8.37 15.45
CA PHE A 97 5.36 9.73 15.27
C PHE A 97 5.59 10.17 13.82
N ALA A 98 4.63 10.88 13.24
CA ALA A 98 4.74 11.43 11.90
C ALA A 98 4.28 12.90 11.86
N LYS A 99 4.54 13.55 10.72
CA LYS A 99 4.14 14.94 10.45
C LYS A 99 4.59 15.91 11.56
N GLU A 100 5.88 15.83 11.93
CA GLU A 100 6.49 16.66 12.97
C GLU A 100 5.87 16.44 14.36
N GLY A 101 5.48 15.21 14.66
CA GLY A 101 4.86 14.84 15.95
C GLY A 101 3.37 15.12 16.05
N ARG A 102 2.74 15.63 14.98
CA ARG A 102 1.28 15.84 14.93
C ARG A 102 0.50 14.53 14.92
N GLU A 103 1.11 13.48 14.37
CA GLU A 103 0.51 12.16 14.37
C GLU A 103 1.27 11.23 15.29
N ARG A 104 0.52 10.44 16.05
CA ARG A 104 1.05 9.42 16.94
C ARG A 104 0.37 8.10 16.63
N TYR A 105 1.18 7.08 16.44
CA TYR A 105 0.73 5.71 16.25
C TYR A 105 1.05 4.92 17.52
N GLY A 106 0.01 4.63 18.31
CA GLY A 106 0.15 3.86 19.55
C GLY A 106 0.79 2.49 19.32
N LEU A 107 1.35 1.92 20.38
CA LEU A 107 1.81 0.53 20.41
C LEU A 107 1.28 -0.13 21.67
N SER A 108 0.76 -1.34 21.50
CA SER A 108 0.34 -2.27 22.56
C SER A 108 0.85 -3.66 22.21
N ALA A 109 0.83 -4.59 23.17
CA ALA A 109 1.27 -5.97 22.93
C ALA A 109 0.43 -6.67 21.85
N GLU A 110 -0.81 -6.25 21.67
CA GLU A 110 -1.77 -6.79 20.72
C GLU A 110 -1.62 -6.19 19.31
N THR A 111 -0.89 -5.08 19.17
CA THR A 111 -0.80 -4.34 17.90
C THR A 111 -0.30 -5.21 16.73
N PRO A 112 0.74 -6.05 16.86
CA PRO A 112 1.16 -6.92 15.76
C PRO A 112 0.08 -7.93 15.33
N LEU A 113 -0.63 -8.54 16.30
CA LEU A 113 -1.71 -9.49 16.00
C LEU A 113 -2.90 -8.81 15.31
N LEU A 114 -3.27 -7.61 15.77
CA LEU A 114 -4.29 -6.80 15.12
C LEU A 114 -3.88 -6.40 13.71
N PHE A 115 -2.59 -6.13 13.48
CA PHE A 115 -2.08 -5.80 12.16
C PHE A 115 -2.21 -6.99 11.21
N ASP A 116 -1.76 -8.18 11.61
CA ASP A 116 -1.90 -9.39 10.80
C ASP A 116 -3.37 -9.70 10.47
N ALA A 117 -4.28 -9.52 11.43
CA ALA A 117 -5.71 -9.65 11.16
C ALA A 117 -6.19 -8.66 10.09
N CYS A 118 -5.76 -7.39 10.16
CA CYS A 118 -6.11 -6.38 9.15
C CYS A 118 -5.52 -6.69 7.77
N LEU A 119 -4.29 -7.22 7.71
CA LEU A 119 -3.67 -7.65 6.46
C LEU A 119 -4.44 -8.79 5.80
N ALA A 120 -4.84 -9.79 6.59
CA ALA A 120 -5.61 -10.94 6.09
C ALA A 120 -6.95 -10.52 5.47
N GLU A 121 -7.56 -9.42 5.93
CA GLU A 121 -8.80 -8.89 5.35
C GLU A 121 -8.64 -8.50 3.86
N SER A 122 -7.42 -8.24 3.35
CA SER A 122 -7.21 -7.93 1.94
C SER A 122 -7.50 -9.11 1.00
N GLY A 123 -7.43 -10.34 1.53
CA GLY A 123 -7.78 -11.56 0.81
C GLY A 123 -9.30 -11.82 0.75
N THR A 124 -10.12 -11.01 1.43
CA THR A 124 -11.55 -11.30 1.54
C THR A 124 -12.35 -10.81 0.34
N PRO A 125 -13.00 -11.69 -0.45
CA PRO A 125 -13.48 -11.37 -1.80
C PRO A 125 -14.78 -10.54 -1.84
N HIS A 126 -15.33 -10.15 -0.68
CA HIS A 126 -16.63 -9.47 -0.60
C HIS A 126 -16.56 -7.94 -0.68
N LEU A 127 -15.35 -7.38 -0.80
CA LEU A 127 -15.16 -5.96 -1.08
C LEU A 127 -14.55 -5.77 -2.47
N PRO A 128 -14.89 -4.66 -3.17
CA PRO A 128 -14.24 -4.31 -4.41
C PRO A 128 -12.72 -4.32 -4.30
N LEU A 129 -12.01 -4.79 -5.31
CA LEU A 129 -10.54 -4.86 -5.31
C LEU A 129 -9.90 -3.52 -4.95
N THR A 130 -10.46 -2.42 -5.47
CA THR A 130 -9.96 -1.06 -5.21
C THR A 130 -10.13 -0.65 -3.75
N ALA A 131 -11.19 -1.11 -3.08
CA ALA A 131 -11.38 -0.92 -1.64
C ALA A 131 -10.40 -1.76 -0.84
N ARG A 132 -10.22 -3.05 -1.18
CA ARG A 132 -9.24 -3.93 -0.52
C ARG A 132 -7.83 -3.34 -0.57
N ALA A 133 -7.41 -2.89 -1.76
CA ALA A 133 -6.11 -2.28 -1.99
C ALA A 133 -5.93 -0.94 -1.25
N ALA A 134 -6.93 -0.06 -1.28
CA ALA A 134 -6.88 1.23 -0.59
C ALA A 134 -6.89 1.09 0.94
N ARG A 135 -7.74 0.20 1.48
CA ARG A 135 -7.82 -0.06 2.92
C ARG A 135 -6.50 -0.64 3.44
N LEU A 136 -5.93 -1.60 2.71
CA LEU A 136 -4.62 -2.18 3.02
C LEU A 136 -3.50 -1.12 3.03
N TYR A 137 -3.46 -0.24 2.02
CA TYR A 137 -2.50 0.87 1.99
C TYR A 137 -2.57 1.72 3.27
N LEU A 138 -3.78 2.08 3.68
CA LEU A 138 -4.03 2.89 4.87
C LEU A 138 -3.72 2.12 6.15
N ASP A 139 -4.06 0.82 6.23
CA ASP A 139 -3.68 -0.04 7.34
C ASP A 139 -2.16 -0.02 7.55
N VAL A 140 -1.36 -0.23 6.51
CA VAL A 140 0.11 -0.15 6.63
C VAL A 140 0.57 1.25 7.06
N CYS A 141 -0.01 2.31 6.49
CA CYS A 141 0.34 3.69 6.85
C CYS A 141 0.09 4.02 8.33
N PHE A 142 -1.06 3.62 8.88
CA PHE A 142 -1.50 3.99 10.22
C PHE A 142 -1.07 3.00 11.31
N PHE A 143 -0.89 1.72 11.00
CA PHE A 143 -0.17 0.82 11.92
C PHE A 143 1.29 1.23 12.05
N HIS A 144 1.87 1.72 10.96
CA HIS A 144 3.25 2.19 10.88
C HIS A 144 4.20 1.11 11.43
N PRO A 145 4.16 -0.13 10.91
CA PRO A 145 4.76 -1.28 11.58
C PRO A 145 6.29 -1.24 11.69
N PHE A 146 6.96 -0.43 10.88
CA PHE A 146 8.42 -0.31 10.83
C PHE A 146 8.90 1.05 11.34
N ASP A 147 10.18 1.15 11.71
CA ASP A 147 10.80 2.42 12.12
C ASP A 147 11.05 3.37 10.92
N ASP A 148 11.23 2.83 9.72
CA ASP A 148 11.29 3.60 8.47
C ASP A 148 10.62 2.84 7.32
N GLY A 149 10.27 3.57 6.26
CA GLY A 149 9.85 3.02 4.98
C GLY A 149 8.40 2.57 4.93
N ASN A 150 7.56 2.90 5.90
CA ASN A 150 6.14 2.52 5.92
C ASN A 150 5.37 2.97 4.68
N GLY A 151 5.67 4.15 4.12
CA GLY A 151 5.05 4.59 2.86
C GLY A 151 5.43 3.72 1.64
N ARG A 152 6.65 3.15 1.65
CA ARG A 152 7.12 2.21 0.61
C ARG A 152 6.47 0.84 0.81
N ALA A 153 6.42 0.36 2.05
CA ALA A 153 5.71 -0.86 2.42
C ALA A 153 4.21 -0.79 2.04
N ALA A 154 3.55 0.33 2.31
CA ALA A 154 2.14 0.55 1.96
C ALA A 154 1.92 0.50 0.44
N LEU A 155 2.81 1.12 -0.33
CA LEU A 155 2.74 1.09 -1.79
C LEU A 155 2.95 -0.34 -2.34
N LEU A 156 3.89 -1.10 -1.78
CA LEU A 156 4.12 -2.50 -2.14
C LEU A 156 2.91 -3.38 -1.81
N ALA A 157 2.31 -3.20 -0.63
CA ALA A 157 1.12 -3.94 -0.20
C ALA A 157 -0.09 -3.68 -1.13
N LEU A 158 -0.31 -2.41 -1.50
CA LEU A 158 -1.33 -2.04 -2.50
C LEU A 158 -1.04 -2.69 -3.86
N GLY A 159 0.21 -2.59 -4.33
CA GLY A 159 0.62 -3.19 -5.59
C GLY A 159 0.47 -4.71 -5.62
N PHE A 160 0.80 -5.38 -4.52
CA PHE A 160 0.66 -6.82 -4.34
C PHE A 160 -0.78 -7.28 -4.55
N VAL A 161 -1.75 -6.62 -3.90
CA VAL A 161 -3.18 -6.98 -4.02
C VAL A 161 -3.68 -6.77 -5.45
N LEU A 162 -3.23 -5.71 -6.14
CA LEU A 162 -3.57 -5.51 -7.55
C LEU A 162 -2.92 -6.55 -8.46
N ALA A 163 -1.67 -6.93 -8.18
CA ALA A 163 -0.92 -7.91 -8.95
C ALA A 163 -1.50 -9.33 -8.85
N GLN A 164 -2.16 -9.67 -7.72
CA GLN A 164 -2.91 -10.93 -7.59
C GLN A 164 -4.02 -11.08 -8.63
N GLU A 165 -4.56 -9.96 -9.14
CA GLU A 165 -5.62 -9.92 -10.16
C GLU A 165 -5.09 -9.50 -11.55
N ASP A 166 -3.77 -9.61 -11.79
CA ASP A 166 -3.06 -9.16 -13.00
C ASP A 166 -3.33 -7.69 -13.37
N ILE A 167 -3.35 -6.82 -12.35
CA ILE A 167 -3.49 -5.37 -12.52
C ILE A 167 -2.18 -4.66 -12.18
N LEU A 168 -1.67 -3.89 -13.15
CA LEU A 168 -0.50 -3.03 -13.06
C LEU A 168 -0.89 -1.58 -13.39
N LEU A 169 -0.67 -0.67 -12.45
CA LEU A 169 -0.93 0.75 -12.65
C LEU A 169 0.25 1.46 -13.34
N ASP A 170 -0.05 2.36 -14.29
CA ASP A 170 0.95 3.24 -14.92
C ASP A 170 1.54 4.29 -13.97
N GLU A 171 0.74 4.72 -12.99
CA GLU A 171 1.02 5.86 -12.14
C GLU A 171 0.52 5.60 -10.73
N VAL A 172 1.35 5.94 -9.75
CA VAL A 172 1.02 5.79 -8.32
C VAL A 172 1.25 7.08 -7.53
N GLY A 173 1.55 8.19 -8.22
CA GLY A 173 1.73 9.50 -7.59
C GLY A 173 0.49 9.95 -6.78
N PRO A 174 -0.73 9.92 -7.36
CA PRO A 174 -1.94 10.32 -6.65
C PRO A 174 -2.30 9.47 -5.42
N ILE A 175 -1.82 8.22 -5.36
CA ILE A 175 -2.00 7.32 -4.20
C ILE A 175 -1.17 7.82 -3.01
N GLN A 176 0.04 8.33 -3.27
CA GLN A 176 1.01 8.74 -2.25
C GLN A 176 0.72 10.11 -1.62
N ILE A 177 -0.43 10.72 -1.93
CA ILE A 177 -0.88 11.96 -1.29
C ILE A 177 -1.23 11.66 0.18
N ARG A 178 -0.85 12.60 1.06
CA ARG A 178 -1.10 12.54 2.51
C ARG A 178 -2.58 12.26 2.83
N ARG A 179 -2.81 11.32 3.75
CA ARG A 179 -4.13 10.95 4.29
C ARG A 179 -4.19 11.20 5.81
N TYR A 180 -5.39 11.18 6.37
CA TYR A 180 -5.65 11.44 7.80
C TYR A 180 -6.52 10.34 8.38
N ALA A 181 -6.27 9.98 9.64
CA ALA A 181 -6.91 8.83 10.29
C ALA A 181 -8.41 9.05 10.58
N ASP A 182 -8.85 10.31 10.68
CA ASP A 182 -10.22 10.77 10.94
C ASP A 182 -11.00 11.14 9.67
N ASP A 183 -10.47 10.83 8.49
CA ASP A 183 -11.08 11.23 7.22
C ASP A 183 -11.68 10.02 6.46
N PRO A 184 -12.91 9.58 6.81
CA PRO A 184 -13.56 8.46 6.11
C PRO A 184 -13.79 8.76 4.63
N VAL A 185 -14.08 10.02 4.28
CA VAL A 185 -14.28 10.44 2.88
C VAL A 185 -12.98 10.35 2.11
N GLY A 186 -11.87 10.81 2.70
CA GLY A 186 -10.53 10.70 2.14
C GLY A 186 -10.06 9.25 1.98
N ALA A 187 -10.45 8.36 2.89
CA ALA A 187 -10.19 6.93 2.80
C ALA A 187 -10.92 6.30 1.60
N LEU A 188 -12.23 6.52 1.47
CA LEU A 188 -13.00 6.02 0.32
C LEU A 188 -12.54 6.65 -1.01
N SER A 189 -12.15 7.92 -0.98
CA SER A 189 -11.58 8.64 -2.13
C SER A 189 -10.30 7.97 -2.65
N LEU A 190 -9.49 7.35 -1.78
CA LEU A 190 -8.32 6.59 -2.22
C LEU A 190 -8.72 5.38 -3.09
N ALA A 191 -9.78 4.65 -2.73
CA ALA A 191 -10.28 3.55 -3.57
C ALA A 191 -10.75 4.05 -4.95
N ARG A 192 -11.41 5.22 -4.99
CA ARG A 192 -11.83 5.87 -6.25
C ARG A 192 -10.64 6.30 -7.10
N ILE A 193 -9.55 6.75 -6.47
CA ILE A 193 -8.29 7.07 -7.15
C ILE A 193 -7.67 5.81 -7.76
N VAL A 194 -7.57 4.72 -7.00
CA VAL A 194 -7.06 3.42 -7.51
C VAL A 194 -7.87 2.97 -8.72
N HIS A 195 -9.21 3.03 -8.64
CA HIS A 195 -10.09 2.70 -9.77
C HIS A 195 -9.83 3.60 -10.98
N THR A 196 -9.75 4.91 -10.78
CA THR A 196 -9.50 5.88 -11.86
C THR A 196 -8.17 5.62 -12.56
N LEU A 197 -7.12 5.30 -11.80
CA LEU A 197 -5.80 4.98 -12.34
C LEU A 197 -5.83 3.68 -13.16
N ALA A 198 -6.52 2.64 -12.70
CA ALA A 198 -6.65 1.38 -13.40
C ALA A 198 -7.42 1.55 -14.73
N VAL A 199 -8.59 2.21 -14.70
CA VAL A 199 -9.38 2.50 -15.91
C VAL A 199 -8.61 3.37 -16.90
N ALA A 200 -7.84 4.35 -16.41
CA ALA A 200 -7.00 5.18 -17.27
C ALA A 200 -5.89 4.37 -17.96
N ALA A 201 -5.25 3.43 -17.25
CA ALA A 201 -4.25 2.54 -17.80
C ALA A 201 -4.85 1.64 -18.90
N GLU A 202 -5.99 1.03 -18.63
CA GLU A 202 -6.70 0.18 -19.62
C GLU A 202 -7.05 0.96 -20.90
N ARG A 203 -7.63 2.16 -20.77
CA ARG A 203 -8.00 3.00 -21.92
C ARG A 203 -6.80 3.41 -22.75
N ARG A 204 -5.65 3.67 -22.13
CA ARG A 204 -4.42 4.00 -22.85
C ARG A 204 -3.93 2.81 -23.67
N ASN A 205 -4.01 1.59 -23.16
CA ASN A 205 -3.61 0.41 -23.94
C ASN A 205 -4.47 0.19 -25.18
N ARG A 206 -5.80 0.22 -25.03
CA ARG A 206 -6.72 -0.01 -26.17
C ARG A 206 -6.51 0.98 -27.31
N ARG A 207 -6.14 2.23 -27.00
CA ARG A 207 -5.82 3.25 -28.01
C ARG A 207 -4.50 2.99 -28.75
N PHE A 208 -3.61 2.17 -28.19
CA PHE A 208 -2.32 1.82 -28.81
C PHE A 208 -2.45 0.61 -29.75
N GLU A 209 -3.31 -0.34 -29.41
CA GLU A 209 -3.53 -1.55 -30.23
C GLU A 209 -4.37 -1.28 -31.49
N GLY A 210 -5.14 -0.18 -31.51
CA GLY A 210 -6.02 0.18 -32.61
C GLY A 210 -5.49 1.25 -33.57
N GLY A 211 -4.21 1.63 -33.47
CA GLY A 211 -3.55 2.61 -34.36
C GLY A 211 -2.30 2.02 -34.99
#